data_AF-A0A969F7W1-F1
#
_entry.id   AF-A0A969F7W1-F1
#
_cell.length_a   1.000
_cell.length_b   1.000
_cell.length_c   1.000
_cell.angle_alpha   90.00
_cell.angle_beta   90.00
_cell.angle_gamma   90.00
#
_symmetry.space_group_name_H-M   'P 1'
#
loop_
_entity.id
_entity.type
_entity.pdbx_description
1 polymer ?
#
loop_
_entity_poly.entity_id
_entity_poly.type
_entity_poly.pdbx_seq_one_letter_code
_entity_poly.pdbx_strand_id
1 'polypeptide(L)'
;MTKHGWKRCANEIEDNVRRLRHHASLALWCGNNEMEQGLVSKEWTPYSMSWEDYGRLFDQLLPKLLQKLAPQTDYWPSSPHTPVGSRSNFNDPTSGDAHIWDVWHGKKPFEFYRTCEHRFNSEFGFQSFPEPRMVAQYTAPEERNITSFVMEHHQRSGIGNQTIIHYMLDWFRFPTSFDNTLWLSQIVQGMAMKYAVEHWRRTMPRGMGTLYWQLNDCWPVASWSSLDSHGRWKALHYLAKHFNAPLLISGLEDAQAGTVQIHITSDRLTAVDGEASWQLMTVAGELLDHGHTAVTIPANQNSLVETLLLQEALAEHGPRRLLLWLTLQVAGQTISTNLVHFARPKHLELPNPQLEMQMVEEGHGRVQLTLTAHKPALFVWVESLTADVRFSDNFCHMQPGETRTITAQSTDQTPFTSGSLRVQSLFHTYQDSN
;
A
#
# COMPACT_ATOMS: atom_id res chain seq x y z
N MET A 1 -19.80 -17.82 29.76
CA MET A 1 -19.02 -16.90 30.65
C MET A 1 -19.57 -16.82 32.08
N THR A 2 -18.75 -16.53 33.12
CA THR A 2 -19.24 -16.34 34.51
C THR A 2 -19.84 -14.94 34.73
N LYS A 3 -20.73 -14.77 35.72
CA LYS A 3 -21.28 -13.44 36.10
C LYS A 3 -20.20 -12.39 36.40
N HIS A 4 -19.04 -12.81 36.91
CA HIS A 4 -17.91 -11.92 37.18
C HIS A 4 -17.21 -11.46 35.90
N GLY A 5 -17.13 -12.31 34.86
CA GLY A 5 -16.57 -11.94 33.55
C GLY A 5 -17.37 -10.82 32.88
N TRP A 6 -18.69 -10.97 32.84
CA TRP A 6 -19.60 -9.96 32.28
C TRP A 6 -19.47 -8.58 32.95
N LYS A 7 -19.36 -8.56 34.28
CA LYS A 7 -19.17 -7.32 35.04
C LYS A 7 -17.83 -6.66 34.73
N ARG A 8 -16.75 -7.44 34.53
CA ARG A 8 -15.44 -6.90 34.16
C ARG A 8 -15.48 -6.26 32.78
N CYS A 9 -16.05 -6.94 31.78
CA CYS A 9 -16.23 -6.36 30.44
C CYS A 9 -17.05 -5.07 30.49
N ALA A 10 -18.16 -5.04 31.24
CA ALA A 10 -18.97 -3.84 31.39
C ALA A 10 -18.16 -2.66 31.97
N ASN A 11 -17.42 -2.89 33.06
CA ASN A 11 -16.58 -1.85 33.67
C ASN A 11 -15.52 -1.32 32.70
N GLU A 12 -14.83 -2.21 31.99
CA GLU A 12 -13.82 -1.83 30.98
C GLU A 12 -14.44 -0.99 29.86
N ILE A 13 -15.61 -1.38 29.36
CA ILE A 13 -16.35 -0.62 28.34
C ILE A 13 -16.70 0.78 28.89
N GLU A 14 -17.28 0.87 30.10
CA GLU A 14 -17.66 2.15 30.68
C GLU A 14 -16.46 3.10 30.87
N ASP A 15 -15.34 2.57 31.39
CA ASP A 15 -14.13 3.34 31.65
C ASP A 15 -13.54 3.91 30.35
N ASN A 16 -13.40 3.06 29.32
CA ASN A 16 -12.82 3.46 28.04
C ASN A 16 -13.74 4.42 27.26
N VAL A 17 -15.05 4.18 27.26
CA VAL A 17 -16.00 5.08 26.59
C VAL A 17 -15.98 6.45 27.27
N ARG A 18 -16.01 6.52 28.60
CA ARG A 18 -15.91 7.82 29.31
C ARG A 18 -14.60 8.53 29.01
N ARG A 19 -13.51 7.77 28.93
CA ARG A 19 -12.16 8.29 28.63
C ARG A 19 -12.05 8.83 27.21
N LEU A 20 -12.70 8.22 26.21
CA LEU A 20 -12.45 8.52 24.79
C LEU A 20 -13.56 9.28 24.07
N ARG A 21 -14.81 9.24 24.54
CA ARG A 21 -16.01 9.77 23.84
C ARG A 21 -16.00 11.27 23.49
N HIS A 22 -15.03 12.03 24.01
CA HIS A 22 -14.92 13.47 23.79
C HIS A 22 -13.92 13.83 22.67
N HIS A 23 -13.25 12.84 22.07
CA HIS A 23 -12.33 13.06 20.96
C HIS A 23 -13.09 13.11 19.62
N ALA A 24 -12.95 14.21 18.89
CA ALA A 24 -13.57 14.40 17.58
C ALA A 24 -13.11 13.38 16.52
N SER A 25 -11.92 12.78 16.70
CA SER A 25 -11.40 11.75 15.80
C SER A 25 -12.07 10.38 15.96
N LEU A 26 -12.81 10.15 17.04
CA LEU A 26 -13.48 8.87 17.30
C LEU A 26 -14.80 8.79 16.52
N ALA A 27 -14.74 8.14 15.35
CA ALA A 27 -15.86 8.06 14.41
C ALA A 27 -16.78 6.85 14.65
N LEU A 28 -16.25 5.73 15.14
CA LEU A 28 -16.95 4.46 15.24
C LEU A 28 -16.40 3.63 16.39
N TRP A 29 -17.28 2.92 17.11
CA TRP A 29 -16.88 1.83 18.00
C TRP A 29 -17.12 0.49 17.32
N CYS A 30 -16.10 -0.38 17.27
CA CYS A 30 -16.24 -1.75 16.82
C CYS A 30 -16.13 -2.72 18.01
N GLY A 31 -16.99 -3.74 18.06
CA GLY A 31 -17.07 -4.65 19.21
C GLY A 31 -15.89 -5.60 19.32
N ASN A 32 -15.43 -6.15 18.20
CA ASN A 32 -14.34 -7.13 18.16
C ASN A 32 -13.73 -7.23 16.74
N ASN A 33 -12.62 -7.94 16.67
CA ASN A 33 -11.96 -8.33 15.43
C ASN A 33 -12.25 -9.82 15.13
N GLU A 34 -12.76 -10.10 13.94
CA GLU A 34 -12.86 -11.40 13.28
C GLU A 34 -13.63 -12.51 14.02
N MET A 35 -14.38 -12.21 15.08
CA MET A 35 -15.13 -13.26 15.78
C MET A 35 -16.15 -13.93 14.84
N GLU A 36 -16.82 -13.16 13.99
CA GLU A 36 -17.79 -13.69 13.03
C GLU A 36 -17.14 -14.55 11.92
N GLN A 37 -15.80 -14.52 11.78
CA GLN A 37 -15.02 -15.37 10.86
C GLN A 37 -14.80 -16.80 11.39
N GLY A 38 -15.88 -17.47 11.81
CA GLY A 38 -15.84 -18.86 12.25
C GLY A 38 -15.37 -19.08 13.69
N LEU A 39 -15.13 -18.02 14.47
CA LEU A 39 -14.88 -18.10 15.92
C LEU A 39 -16.16 -17.98 16.76
N VAL A 40 -17.32 -17.89 16.11
CA VAL A 40 -18.63 -18.01 16.73
C VAL A 40 -19.35 -19.25 16.20
N SER A 41 -19.88 -20.05 17.10
CA SER A 41 -20.55 -21.31 16.77
C SER A 41 -21.86 -21.48 17.55
N LYS A 42 -22.58 -22.59 17.36
CA LYS A 42 -23.85 -22.82 18.07
C LYS A 42 -23.65 -22.95 19.58
N GLU A 43 -22.57 -23.62 19.98
CA GLU A 43 -22.25 -23.90 21.39
C GLU A 43 -20.90 -23.29 21.75
N TRP A 44 -20.64 -23.16 23.05
CA TRP A 44 -19.34 -22.68 23.51
C TRP A 44 -18.32 -23.81 23.43
N THR A 45 -17.16 -23.55 22.85
CA THR A 45 -16.04 -24.50 22.80
C THR A 45 -14.75 -23.84 23.31
N PRO A 46 -13.64 -24.58 23.49
CA PRO A 46 -12.34 -23.99 23.78
C PRO A 46 -11.83 -23.02 22.69
N TYR A 47 -12.37 -23.09 21.48
CA TYR A 47 -11.90 -22.34 20.31
C TYR A 47 -12.95 -21.39 19.73
N SER A 48 -14.19 -21.41 20.23
CA SER A 48 -15.28 -20.58 19.71
C SER A 48 -16.27 -20.17 20.80
N MET A 49 -16.81 -18.96 20.65
CA MET A 49 -17.90 -18.44 21.46
C MET A 49 -19.24 -18.96 20.92
N SER A 50 -20.26 -19.15 21.76
CA SER A 50 -21.61 -19.44 21.26
C SER A 50 -22.28 -18.18 20.71
N TRP A 51 -23.14 -18.29 19.70
CA TRP A 51 -23.95 -17.16 19.20
C TRP A 51 -24.78 -16.48 20.31
N GLU A 52 -25.22 -17.25 21.31
CA GLU A 52 -25.94 -16.72 22.47
C GLU A 52 -25.05 -15.81 23.33
N ASP A 53 -23.84 -16.25 23.70
CA ASP A 53 -22.92 -15.44 24.49
C ASP A 53 -22.34 -14.28 23.66
N TYR A 54 -22.11 -14.47 22.37
CA TYR A 54 -21.74 -13.42 21.44
C TYR A 54 -22.80 -12.30 21.42
N GLY A 55 -24.08 -12.66 21.23
CA GLY A 55 -25.17 -11.70 21.22
C GLY A 55 -25.36 -10.97 22.55
N ARG A 56 -25.13 -11.65 23.69
CA ARG A 56 -25.14 -10.99 25.01
C ARG A 56 -24.08 -9.89 25.13
N LEU A 57 -22.89 -10.10 24.57
CA LEU A 57 -21.80 -9.12 24.65
C LEU A 57 -21.95 -8.01 23.62
N PHE A 58 -21.96 -8.40 22.34
CA PHE A 58 -21.76 -7.49 21.22
C PHE A 58 -23.08 -6.95 20.66
N ASP A 59 -24.19 -7.69 20.73
CA ASP A 59 -25.50 -7.17 20.27
C ASP A 59 -26.32 -6.49 21.38
N GLN A 60 -26.00 -6.76 22.65
CA GLN A 60 -26.79 -6.27 23.79
C GLN A 60 -26.00 -5.38 24.74
N LEU A 61 -24.99 -5.92 25.45
CA LEU A 61 -24.33 -5.19 26.53
C LEU A 61 -23.59 -3.94 26.01
N LEU A 62 -22.70 -4.12 25.03
CA LEU A 62 -21.85 -3.06 24.52
C LEU A 62 -22.64 -1.93 23.83
N PRO A 63 -23.55 -2.19 22.86
CA PRO A 63 -24.37 -1.13 22.27
C PRO A 63 -25.29 -0.44 23.29
N LYS A 64 -25.81 -1.15 24.30
CA LYS A 64 -26.61 -0.53 25.37
C LYS A 64 -25.79 0.44 26.21
N LEU A 65 -24.54 0.09 26.53
CA LEU A 65 -23.63 0.98 27.25
C LEU A 65 -23.24 2.18 26.38
N LEU A 66 -22.96 1.98 25.09
CA LEU A 66 -22.68 3.07 24.15
C LEU A 66 -23.87 4.02 23.99
N GLN A 67 -25.10 3.52 23.85
CA GLN A 67 -26.30 4.36 23.79
C GLN A 67 -26.46 5.24 25.04
N LYS A 68 -26.02 4.75 26.21
CA LYS A 68 -26.06 5.51 27.47
C LYS A 68 -24.92 6.52 27.59
N LEU A 69 -23.71 6.16 27.13
CA LEU A 69 -22.48 6.89 27.42
C LEU A 69 -21.97 7.74 26.26
N ALA A 70 -22.20 7.34 25.02
CA ALA A 70 -21.78 8.00 23.79
C ALA A 70 -22.84 7.83 22.68
N PRO A 71 -24.09 8.31 22.88
CA PRO A 71 -25.19 8.13 21.93
C PRO A 71 -24.95 8.78 20.56
N GLN A 72 -23.93 9.62 20.42
CA GLN A 72 -23.58 10.34 19.20
C GLN A 72 -22.61 9.58 18.29
N THR A 73 -22.06 8.44 18.71
CA THR A 73 -21.07 7.67 17.95
C THR A 73 -21.66 6.33 17.56
N ASP A 74 -21.54 5.97 16.29
CA ASP A 74 -22.07 4.71 15.77
C ASP A 74 -21.33 3.49 16.35
N TYR A 75 -22.01 2.34 16.27
CA TYR A 75 -21.50 1.06 16.74
C TYR A 75 -21.55 -0.02 15.66
N TRP A 76 -20.49 -0.82 15.58
CA TRP A 76 -20.32 -1.94 14.67
C TRP A 76 -20.03 -3.24 15.45
N PRO A 77 -20.81 -4.32 15.29
CA PRO A 77 -20.67 -5.51 16.15
C PRO A 77 -19.32 -6.25 16.04
N SER A 78 -18.82 -6.43 14.82
CA SER A 78 -17.57 -7.13 14.49
C SER A 78 -16.96 -6.52 13.24
N SER A 79 -15.66 -6.71 13.02
CA SER A 79 -14.99 -6.42 11.75
C SER A 79 -14.32 -7.72 11.29
N PRO A 80 -14.71 -8.34 10.17
CA PRO A 80 -15.76 -7.93 9.25
C PRO A 80 -17.15 -8.30 9.74
N HIS A 81 -18.17 -7.59 9.26
CA HIS A 81 -19.56 -7.85 9.62
C HIS A 81 -20.51 -7.61 8.44
N THR A 82 -21.45 -8.54 8.27
CA THR A 82 -22.53 -8.42 7.29
C THR A 82 -23.84 -8.04 8.00
N PRO A 83 -24.26 -6.76 7.92
CA PRO A 83 -25.47 -6.28 8.61
C PRO A 83 -26.78 -6.76 7.99
N VAL A 84 -26.79 -7.06 6.69
CA VAL A 84 -27.97 -7.56 5.97
C VAL A 84 -27.72 -8.99 5.52
N GLY A 85 -28.45 -9.96 6.08
CA GLY A 85 -28.32 -11.38 5.75
C GLY A 85 -27.71 -12.20 6.88
N SER A 86 -27.09 -13.32 6.53
CA SER A 86 -26.46 -14.19 7.52
C SER A 86 -25.08 -13.66 7.91
N ARG A 87 -24.84 -13.43 9.20
CA ARG A 87 -23.52 -13.06 9.74
C ARG A 87 -22.46 -14.15 9.55
N SER A 88 -22.88 -15.40 9.27
CA SER A 88 -21.94 -16.46 8.87
C SER A 88 -21.32 -16.20 7.49
N ASN A 89 -21.95 -15.36 6.66
CA ASN A 89 -21.35 -14.81 5.44
C ASN A 89 -20.66 -13.49 5.79
N PHE A 90 -19.63 -13.54 6.63
CA PHE A 90 -19.00 -12.37 7.25
C PHE A 90 -18.34 -11.40 6.24
N ASN A 91 -18.02 -11.85 5.02
CA ASN A 91 -17.40 -11.07 3.95
C ASN A 91 -18.36 -10.91 2.75
N ASP A 92 -19.63 -10.55 2.96
CA ASP A 92 -20.57 -10.34 1.86
C ASP A 92 -20.12 -9.14 0.97
N PRO A 93 -19.84 -9.33 -0.33
CA PRO A 93 -19.41 -8.23 -1.21
C PRO A 93 -20.45 -7.12 -1.37
N THR A 94 -21.70 -7.37 -1.02
CA THR A 94 -22.81 -6.43 -1.20
C THR A 94 -23.19 -5.69 0.08
N SER A 95 -22.70 -6.14 1.25
CA SER A 95 -23.17 -5.68 2.57
C SER A 95 -22.05 -5.65 3.62
N GLY A 96 -21.83 -4.48 4.23
CA GLY A 96 -20.89 -4.32 5.34
C GLY A 96 -19.44 -4.17 4.92
N ASP A 97 -18.53 -4.53 5.82
CA ASP A 97 -17.10 -4.48 5.61
C ASP A 97 -16.49 -5.87 5.42
N ALA A 98 -15.28 -5.94 4.87
CA ALA A 98 -14.63 -7.20 4.51
C ALA A 98 -13.13 -7.24 4.84
N HIS A 99 -12.68 -8.41 5.27
CA HIS A 99 -11.28 -8.77 5.47
C HIS A 99 -10.83 -9.71 4.34
N ILE A 100 -10.09 -9.19 3.36
CA ILE A 100 -9.76 -9.90 2.12
C ILE A 100 -8.35 -10.48 2.23
N TRP A 101 -8.29 -11.69 2.78
CA TRP A 101 -7.05 -12.41 3.01
C TRP A 101 -6.69 -13.46 1.95
N ASP A 102 -7.52 -13.61 0.91
CA ASP A 102 -7.30 -14.53 -0.21
C ASP A 102 -5.95 -14.33 -0.92
N VAL A 103 -5.43 -13.10 -0.97
CA VAL A 103 -4.12 -12.83 -1.56
C VAL A 103 -3.04 -13.39 -0.64
N TRP A 104 -2.85 -12.86 0.56
CA TRP A 104 -1.74 -13.30 1.41
C TRP A 104 -1.91 -14.74 1.92
N HIS A 105 -3.00 -15.04 2.64
CA HIS A 105 -3.23 -16.35 3.25
C HIS A 105 -3.72 -17.38 2.23
N GLY A 106 -4.54 -16.96 1.27
CA GLY A 106 -5.03 -17.82 0.19
C GLY A 106 -4.06 -17.98 -1.00
N LYS A 107 -2.95 -17.24 -1.02
CA LYS A 107 -1.94 -17.23 -2.10
C LYS A 107 -2.49 -16.89 -3.50
N LYS A 108 -3.61 -16.16 -3.59
CA LYS A 108 -4.10 -15.67 -4.89
C LYS A 108 -3.19 -14.57 -5.44
N PRO A 109 -2.97 -14.46 -6.76
CA PRO A 109 -2.29 -13.31 -7.34
C PRO A 109 -2.92 -12.01 -6.84
N PHE A 110 -2.15 -10.97 -6.51
CA PHE A 110 -2.74 -9.73 -5.97
C PHE A 110 -3.63 -9.02 -7.00
N GLU A 111 -3.53 -9.39 -8.27
CA GLU A 111 -4.46 -9.02 -9.33
C GLU A 111 -5.91 -9.40 -8.98
N PHE A 112 -6.12 -10.43 -8.14
CA PHE A 112 -7.41 -10.83 -7.58
C PHE A 112 -8.15 -9.67 -6.90
N TYR A 113 -7.47 -8.69 -6.30
CA TYR A 113 -8.16 -7.56 -5.68
C TYR A 113 -9.06 -6.79 -6.66
N ARG A 114 -8.76 -6.79 -7.97
CA ARG A 114 -9.60 -6.16 -9.00
C ARG A 114 -10.94 -6.88 -9.24
N THR A 115 -11.10 -8.12 -8.78
CA THR A 115 -12.37 -8.85 -8.86
C THR A 115 -13.22 -8.70 -7.59
N CYS A 116 -12.65 -8.08 -6.54
CA CYS A 116 -13.33 -7.86 -5.28
C CYS A 116 -14.21 -6.60 -5.32
N GLU A 117 -15.51 -6.78 -5.13
CA GLU A 117 -16.51 -5.70 -5.24
C GLU A 117 -17.15 -5.31 -3.89
N HIS A 118 -16.41 -5.45 -2.78
CA HIS A 118 -16.90 -5.18 -1.42
C HIS A 118 -17.18 -3.68 -1.18
N ARG A 119 -18.05 -3.39 -0.20
CA ARG A 119 -18.50 -2.02 0.09
C ARG A 119 -17.46 -1.22 0.90
N PHE A 120 -16.78 -1.89 1.82
CA PHE A 120 -15.70 -1.33 2.62
C PHE A 120 -14.67 -2.43 2.90
N ASN A 121 -13.40 -2.21 2.57
CA ASN A 121 -12.35 -3.19 2.81
C ASN A 121 -11.59 -2.77 4.08
N SER A 122 -11.97 -3.33 5.22
CA SER A 122 -11.43 -2.99 6.54
C SER A 122 -10.12 -3.70 6.84
N GLU A 123 -9.85 -4.83 6.17
CA GLU A 123 -8.51 -5.45 6.15
C GLU A 123 -8.20 -6.09 4.81
N PHE A 124 -6.95 -5.94 4.40
CA PHE A 124 -6.27 -6.66 3.33
C PHE A 124 -4.80 -6.31 3.45
N GLY A 125 -3.88 -7.22 3.11
CA GLY A 125 -2.48 -6.96 3.40
C GLY A 125 -1.53 -7.79 2.59
N PHE A 126 -0.27 -7.36 2.62
CA PHE A 126 0.86 -8.07 2.05
C PHE A 126 2.09 -7.86 2.94
N GLN A 127 2.88 -8.90 3.26
CA GLN A 127 4.08 -8.70 4.09
C GLN A 127 5.30 -8.25 3.29
N SER A 128 6.19 -7.54 3.95
CA SER A 128 7.55 -7.31 3.52
C SER A 128 8.52 -7.48 4.69
N PHE A 129 9.80 -7.62 4.37
CA PHE A 129 10.86 -7.36 5.34
C PHE A 129 10.99 -5.85 5.59
N PRO A 130 11.54 -5.43 6.74
CA PRO A 130 11.99 -4.06 6.94
C PRO A 130 13.28 -3.79 6.16
N GLU A 131 13.76 -2.56 6.15
CA GLU A 131 14.96 -2.17 5.39
C GLU A 131 16.24 -2.85 5.92
N PRO A 132 17.33 -2.95 5.13
CA PRO A 132 18.57 -3.60 5.53
C PRO A 132 19.14 -3.12 6.88
N ARG A 133 19.07 -1.81 7.17
CA ARG A 133 19.52 -1.25 8.45
C ARG A 133 18.73 -1.80 9.63
N MET A 134 17.44 -2.02 9.48
CA MET A 134 16.60 -2.64 10.51
C MET A 134 17.00 -4.09 10.75
N VAL A 135 17.21 -4.83 9.66
CA VAL A 135 17.63 -6.24 9.74
C VAL A 135 18.99 -6.39 10.39
N ALA A 136 19.93 -5.50 10.09
CA ALA A 136 21.25 -5.49 10.68
C ALA A 136 21.27 -5.27 12.21
N GLN A 137 20.20 -4.73 12.80
CA GLN A 137 20.12 -4.52 14.26
C GLN A 137 19.77 -5.78 15.04
N TYR A 138 19.10 -6.74 14.41
CA TYR A 138 18.73 -8.00 15.05
C TYR A 138 19.47 -9.21 14.46
N THR A 139 20.32 -9.04 13.44
CA THR A 139 21.11 -10.13 12.81
C THR A 139 22.61 -9.88 12.86
N ALA A 140 23.38 -10.95 13.08
CA ALA A 140 24.79 -10.98 12.70
C ALA A 140 24.92 -11.11 11.16
N PRO A 141 26.04 -10.70 10.54
CA PRO A 141 26.23 -10.81 9.09
C PRO A 141 25.97 -12.20 8.49
N GLU A 142 26.37 -13.26 9.19
CA GLU A 142 26.16 -14.66 8.80
C GLU A 142 24.70 -15.11 8.85
N GLU A 143 23.85 -14.42 9.61
CA GLU A 143 22.41 -14.67 9.71
C GLU A 143 21.60 -13.88 8.65
N ARG A 144 22.26 -13.12 7.77
CA ARG A 144 21.61 -12.34 6.69
C ARG A 144 21.24 -13.22 5.50
N ASN A 145 20.34 -14.14 5.79
CA ASN A 145 19.69 -15.03 4.86
C ASN A 145 18.25 -15.20 5.32
N ILE A 146 17.27 -15.09 4.42
CA ILE A 146 15.84 -15.13 4.78
C ILE A 146 15.38 -16.45 5.41
N THR A 147 16.18 -17.53 5.33
CA THR A 147 15.92 -18.83 5.97
C THR A 147 16.87 -19.11 7.14
N SER A 148 17.60 -18.09 7.63
CA SER A 148 18.43 -18.24 8.83
C SER A 148 17.56 -18.35 10.08
N PHE A 149 18.12 -18.90 11.15
CA PHE A 149 17.40 -19.08 12.41
C PHE A 149 16.87 -17.74 12.94
N VAL A 150 17.70 -16.70 12.90
CA VAL A 150 17.32 -15.38 13.41
C VAL A 150 16.26 -14.72 12.52
N MET A 151 16.37 -14.84 11.19
CA MET A 151 15.38 -14.27 10.28
C MET A 151 14.01 -14.96 10.40
N GLU A 152 13.98 -16.29 10.53
CA GLU A 152 12.72 -17.03 10.77
C GLU A 152 12.13 -16.74 12.15
N HIS A 153 12.96 -16.51 13.18
CA HIS A 153 12.46 -16.09 14.48
C HIS A 153 11.71 -14.75 14.43
N HIS A 154 12.12 -13.84 13.55
CA HIS A 154 11.49 -12.53 13.33
C HIS A 154 10.39 -12.58 12.26
N GLN A 155 9.93 -13.78 11.89
CA GLN A 155 8.75 -14.02 11.05
C GLN A 155 7.68 -14.73 11.90
N ARG A 156 6.51 -14.11 12.04
CA ARG A 156 5.41 -14.64 12.89
C ARG A 156 4.20 -15.16 12.12
N SER A 157 4.18 -14.99 10.80
CA SER A 157 3.25 -15.69 9.90
C SER A 157 3.84 -17.03 9.48
N GLY A 158 3.11 -18.13 9.68
CA GLY A 158 3.58 -19.49 9.39
C GLY A 158 3.94 -19.75 7.91
N ILE A 159 3.49 -18.89 6.98
CA ILE A 159 3.80 -18.98 5.54
C ILE A 159 4.74 -17.86 5.07
N GLY A 160 5.20 -16.99 5.97
CA GLY A 160 5.56 -15.62 5.64
C GLY A 160 6.68 -15.48 4.62
N ASN A 161 7.91 -15.88 4.96
CA ASN A 161 9.08 -15.68 4.09
C ASN A 161 8.91 -16.37 2.71
N GLN A 162 8.36 -17.59 2.70
CA GLN A 162 8.06 -18.31 1.46
C GLN A 162 7.07 -17.55 0.58
N THR A 163 6.05 -16.95 1.18
CA THR A 163 5.01 -16.20 0.46
C THR A 163 5.59 -14.90 -0.11
N ILE A 164 6.43 -14.17 0.65
CA ILE A 164 7.15 -13.00 0.12
C ILE A 164 7.92 -13.37 -1.15
N ILE A 165 8.69 -14.46 -1.11
CA ILE A 165 9.52 -14.89 -2.25
C ILE A 165 8.67 -15.38 -3.42
N HIS A 166 7.58 -16.09 -3.18
CA HIS A 166 6.66 -16.53 -4.22
C HIS A 166 6.17 -15.35 -5.08
N TYR A 167 5.62 -14.32 -4.45
CA TYR A 167 5.14 -13.13 -5.17
C TYR A 167 6.27 -12.28 -5.74
N MET A 168 7.43 -12.22 -5.07
CA MET A 168 8.60 -11.57 -5.64
C MET A 168 8.98 -12.22 -6.97
N LEU A 169 9.00 -13.56 -7.05
CA LEU A 169 9.28 -14.29 -8.28
C LEU A 169 8.17 -14.14 -9.34
N ASP A 170 6.93 -13.89 -8.91
CA ASP A 170 5.86 -13.57 -9.84
C ASP A 170 6.12 -12.25 -10.58
N TRP A 171 6.67 -11.24 -9.90
CA TRP A 171 6.72 -9.86 -10.40
C TRP A 171 8.11 -9.36 -10.77
N PHE A 172 9.16 -9.86 -10.13
CA PHE A 172 10.54 -9.40 -10.27
C PHE A 172 11.50 -10.51 -10.68
N ARG A 173 12.63 -10.11 -11.27
CA ARG A 173 13.78 -11.00 -11.43
C ARG A 173 14.39 -11.25 -10.06
N PHE A 174 14.99 -12.43 -9.87
CA PHE A 174 15.61 -12.76 -8.60
C PHE A 174 16.73 -11.75 -8.29
N PRO A 175 16.75 -11.16 -7.08
CA PRO A 175 17.75 -10.16 -6.72
C PRO A 175 19.14 -10.78 -6.57
N THR A 176 20.18 -10.00 -6.83
CA THR A 176 21.59 -10.44 -6.71
C THR A 176 22.16 -10.32 -5.29
N SER A 177 21.43 -9.71 -4.35
CA SER A 177 21.88 -9.52 -2.96
C SER A 177 20.76 -9.68 -1.93
N PHE A 178 21.16 -9.91 -0.67
CA PHE A 178 20.24 -9.95 0.47
C PHE A 178 19.48 -8.63 0.62
N ASP A 179 20.18 -7.50 0.59
CA ASP A 179 19.57 -6.17 0.71
C ASP A 179 18.55 -5.91 -0.41
N ASN A 180 18.87 -6.29 -1.64
CA ASN A 180 17.95 -6.20 -2.78
C ASN A 180 16.72 -7.09 -2.59
N THR A 181 16.84 -8.23 -1.90
CA THR A 181 15.71 -9.08 -1.51
C THR A 181 14.77 -8.34 -0.55
N LEU A 182 15.33 -7.63 0.43
CA LEU A 182 14.54 -6.83 1.38
C LEU A 182 13.83 -5.69 0.65
N TRP A 183 14.54 -4.94 -0.20
CA TRP A 183 13.94 -3.84 -0.97
C TRP A 183 12.85 -4.30 -1.94
N LEU A 184 13.09 -5.36 -2.71
CA LEU A 184 12.07 -5.91 -3.61
C LEU A 184 10.84 -6.44 -2.85
N SER A 185 11.02 -6.94 -1.61
CA SER A 185 9.88 -7.34 -0.78
C SER A 185 8.98 -6.15 -0.42
N GLN A 186 9.57 -4.97 -0.17
CA GLN A 186 8.80 -3.76 0.12
C GLN A 186 8.14 -3.22 -1.14
N ILE A 187 8.84 -3.26 -2.28
CA ILE A 187 8.28 -2.77 -3.54
C ILE A 187 7.08 -3.64 -3.96
N VAL A 188 7.18 -4.97 -3.90
CA VAL A 188 6.05 -5.85 -4.24
C VAL A 188 4.88 -5.67 -3.27
N GLN A 189 5.14 -5.46 -1.97
CA GLN A 189 4.13 -5.07 -1.00
C GLN A 189 3.41 -3.77 -1.40
N GLY A 190 4.18 -2.73 -1.71
CA GLY A 190 3.64 -1.44 -2.17
C GLY A 190 2.81 -1.56 -3.44
N MET A 191 3.27 -2.36 -4.41
CA MET A 191 2.53 -2.66 -5.63
C MET A 191 1.20 -3.35 -5.36
N ALA A 192 1.18 -4.38 -4.50
CA ALA A 192 -0.04 -5.11 -4.16
C ALA A 192 -1.10 -4.18 -3.55
N MET A 193 -0.70 -3.31 -2.62
CA MET A 193 -1.61 -2.35 -1.99
C MET A 193 -2.06 -1.26 -2.96
N LYS A 194 -1.16 -0.72 -3.79
CA LYS A 194 -1.51 0.23 -4.86
C LYS A 194 -2.56 -0.37 -5.80
N TYR A 195 -2.36 -1.61 -6.24
CA TYR A 195 -3.27 -2.30 -7.15
C TYR A 195 -4.69 -2.43 -6.57
N ALA A 196 -4.78 -2.76 -5.29
CA ALA A 196 -6.03 -2.92 -4.56
C ALA A 196 -6.73 -1.58 -4.30
N VAL A 197 -6.00 -0.61 -3.74
CA VAL A 197 -6.58 0.69 -3.33
C VAL A 197 -7.01 1.51 -4.53
N GLU A 198 -6.21 1.58 -5.60
CA GLU A 198 -6.62 2.30 -6.80
C GLU A 198 -7.88 1.69 -7.43
N HIS A 199 -8.02 0.36 -7.41
CA HIS A 199 -9.24 -0.31 -7.86
C HIS A 199 -10.45 0.09 -7.02
N TRP A 200 -10.37 -0.02 -5.70
CA TRP A 200 -11.51 0.31 -4.85
C TRP A 200 -11.86 1.80 -4.88
N ARG A 201 -10.86 2.69 -5.02
CA ARG A 201 -11.10 4.12 -5.26
C ARG A 201 -11.78 4.40 -6.60
N ARG A 202 -11.49 3.65 -7.67
CA ARG A 202 -12.21 3.75 -8.95
C ARG A 202 -13.65 3.26 -8.87
N THR A 203 -13.94 2.29 -7.99
CA THR A 203 -15.27 1.68 -7.89
C THR A 203 -16.24 2.45 -6.99
N MET A 204 -15.85 3.61 -6.44
CA MET A 204 -16.81 4.48 -5.74
C MET A 204 -18.02 4.83 -6.64
N PRO A 205 -19.25 4.91 -6.10
CA PRO A 205 -19.62 4.83 -4.68
C PRO A 205 -19.90 3.39 -4.19
N ARG A 206 -19.53 2.35 -4.97
CA ARG A 206 -19.69 0.98 -4.49
C ARG A 206 -18.72 0.69 -3.36
N GLY A 207 -17.43 0.81 -3.63
CA GLY A 207 -16.36 0.77 -2.63
C GLY A 207 -16.18 2.16 -2.02
N MET A 208 -16.32 2.26 -0.70
CA MET A 208 -16.30 3.54 0.05
C MET A 208 -15.24 3.57 1.14
N GLY A 209 -14.36 2.58 1.22
CA GLY A 209 -13.23 2.61 2.14
C GLY A 209 -12.26 1.46 1.97
N THR A 210 -11.02 1.74 2.31
CA THR A 210 -9.90 0.79 2.27
C THR A 210 -8.97 1.07 3.45
N LEU A 211 -8.79 0.11 4.33
CA LEU A 211 -7.84 0.13 5.43
C LEU A 211 -6.89 -1.07 5.25
N TYR A 212 -5.68 -0.81 4.77
CA TYR A 212 -4.72 -1.90 4.60
C TYR A 212 -4.18 -2.34 5.97
N TRP A 213 -4.03 -3.65 6.13
CA TRP A 213 -3.33 -4.26 7.25
C TRP A 213 -1.83 -4.30 6.88
N GLN A 214 -0.92 -3.64 7.60
CA GLN A 214 -1.12 -2.79 8.80
C GLN A 214 -0.26 -1.51 8.73
N LEU A 215 -0.50 -0.55 9.63
CA LEU A 215 0.25 0.70 9.64
C LEU A 215 1.69 0.53 10.13
N ASN A 216 1.88 -0.01 11.34
CA ASN A 216 3.13 0.03 12.11
C ASN A 216 3.52 -1.34 12.69
N ASP A 217 4.71 -1.42 13.28
CA ASP A 217 5.18 -2.58 14.05
C ASP A 217 5.32 -2.28 15.55
N CYS A 218 5.28 -3.34 16.37
CA CYS A 218 5.53 -3.27 17.82
C CYS A 218 6.96 -3.72 18.20
N TRP A 219 7.69 -4.34 17.27
CA TRP A 219 9.06 -4.85 17.46
C TRP A 219 9.73 -5.10 16.09
N PRO A 220 11.06 -5.29 16.01
CA PRO A 220 11.72 -5.68 14.77
C PRO A 220 11.13 -6.96 14.18
N VAL A 221 10.60 -6.93 12.96
CA VAL A 221 9.87 -8.08 12.40
C VAL A 221 9.66 -7.96 10.89
N ALA A 222 9.48 -9.09 10.21
CA ALA A 222 8.80 -9.11 8.91
C ALA A 222 7.28 -9.11 9.12
N SER A 223 6.59 -8.11 8.57
CA SER A 223 5.15 -7.90 8.79
C SER A 223 4.49 -7.19 7.62
N TRP A 224 3.19 -6.96 7.73
CA TRP A 224 2.41 -6.19 6.79
C TRP A 224 2.52 -4.67 6.98
N SER A 225 3.39 -4.21 7.87
CA SER A 225 3.50 -2.79 8.20
C SER A 225 3.98 -1.96 7.01
N SER A 226 3.48 -0.72 6.92
CA SER A 226 4.07 0.33 6.08
C SER A 226 5.19 1.11 6.80
N LEU A 227 5.18 1.09 8.14
CA LEU A 227 6.17 1.68 9.03
C LEU A 227 6.82 0.59 9.87
N ASP A 228 8.16 0.49 9.86
CA ASP A 228 8.85 -0.45 10.76
C ASP A 228 8.78 -0.01 12.24
N SER A 229 9.35 -0.79 13.16
CA SER A 229 9.27 -0.51 14.59
C SER A 229 10.07 0.73 15.04
N HIS A 230 10.96 1.27 14.19
CA HIS A 230 11.62 2.56 14.41
C HIS A 230 10.88 3.71 13.72
N GLY A 231 9.74 3.44 13.09
CA GLY A 231 8.94 4.42 12.35
C GLY A 231 9.54 4.77 10.98
N ARG A 232 10.46 3.95 10.45
CA ARG A 232 11.02 4.15 9.11
C ARG A 232 9.98 3.74 8.07
N TRP A 233 9.87 4.55 7.03
CA TRP A 233 8.90 4.33 5.97
C TRP A 233 9.41 3.23 5.04
N LYS A 234 8.61 2.16 4.91
CA LYS A 234 8.81 1.19 3.82
C LYS A 234 8.32 1.77 2.50
N ALA A 235 8.67 1.13 1.39
CA ALA A 235 8.16 1.51 0.06
C ALA A 235 6.63 1.69 0.04
N LEU A 236 5.89 0.81 0.73
CA LEU A 236 4.43 0.92 0.87
C LEU A 236 3.98 2.29 1.38
N HIS A 237 4.66 2.91 2.36
CA HIS A 237 4.18 4.18 2.92
C HIS A 237 4.33 5.36 1.95
N TYR A 238 5.40 5.36 1.16
CA TYR A 238 5.58 6.34 0.08
C TYR A 238 4.52 6.14 -1.00
N LEU A 239 4.29 4.90 -1.44
CA LEU A 239 3.25 4.59 -2.41
C LEU A 239 1.85 4.95 -1.87
N ALA A 240 1.59 4.73 -0.58
CA ALA A 240 0.32 5.06 0.07
C ALA A 240 0.02 6.55 0.09
N LYS A 241 1.03 7.40 0.29
CA LYS A 241 0.90 8.85 0.12
C LYS A 241 0.38 9.22 -1.26
N HIS A 242 0.81 8.50 -2.31
CA HIS A 242 0.41 8.76 -3.70
C HIS A 242 -0.96 8.16 -4.03
N PHE A 243 -1.20 6.88 -3.73
CA PHE A 243 -2.47 6.22 -4.08
C PHE A 243 -3.65 6.64 -3.19
N ASN A 244 -3.41 7.30 -2.05
CA ASN A 244 -4.44 7.96 -1.23
C ASN A 244 -4.49 9.48 -1.43
N ALA A 245 -3.79 10.02 -2.44
CA ALA A 245 -3.82 11.46 -2.70
C ALA A 245 -5.26 11.93 -2.99
N PRO A 246 -5.66 13.15 -2.54
CA PRO A 246 -7.02 13.66 -2.73
C PRO A 246 -7.46 13.76 -4.20
N LEU A 247 -6.50 13.93 -5.10
CA LEU A 247 -6.68 13.77 -6.54
C LEU A 247 -5.72 12.68 -7.00
N LEU A 248 -6.25 11.67 -7.70
CA LEU A 248 -5.48 10.54 -8.19
C LEU A 248 -5.80 10.33 -9.67
N ILE A 249 -4.77 10.33 -10.52
CA ILE A 249 -4.87 9.75 -11.86
C ILE A 249 -4.46 8.28 -11.80
N SER A 250 -5.24 7.38 -12.42
CA SER A 250 -4.89 5.96 -12.51
C SER A 250 -5.26 5.37 -13.86
N GLY A 251 -4.45 4.42 -14.33
CA GLY A 251 -4.73 3.65 -15.53
C GLY A 251 -5.26 2.26 -15.17
N LEU A 252 -6.28 1.82 -15.89
CA LEU A 252 -6.80 0.46 -15.85
C LEU A 252 -6.53 -0.20 -17.20
N GLU A 253 -5.51 -1.04 -17.23
CA GLU A 253 -5.09 -1.78 -18.41
C GLU A 253 -5.93 -3.05 -18.64
N ASP A 254 -6.30 -3.27 -19.90
CA ASP A 254 -6.77 -4.56 -20.40
C ASP A 254 -5.81 -5.00 -21.50
N ALA A 255 -4.91 -5.92 -21.16
CA ALA A 255 -3.90 -6.43 -22.08
C ALA A 255 -4.48 -7.29 -23.21
N GLN A 256 -5.65 -7.92 -23.01
CA GLN A 256 -6.30 -8.72 -24.05
C GLN A 256 -7.00 -7.83 -25.07
N ALA A 257 -7.71 -6.82 -24.60
CA ALA A 257 -8.31 -5.81 -25.46
C ALA A 257 -7.25 -4.86 -26.04
N GLY A 258 -6.08 -4.73 -25.42
CA GLY A 258 -5.04 -3.78 -25.78
C GLY A 258 -5.46 -2.33 -25.51
N THR A 259 -6.13 -2.09 -24.39
CA THR A 259 -6.67 -0.78 -24.01
C THR A 259 -6.20 -0.32 -22.65
N VAL A 260 -6.18 1.00 -22.43
CA VAL A 260 -6.01 1.58 -21.08
C VAL A 260 -7.10 2.60 -20.84
N GLN A 261 -7.90 2.39 -19.80
CA GLN A 261 -8.84 3.40 -19.30
C GLN A 261 -8.12 4.36 -18.35
N ILE A 262 -8.17 5.66 -18.64
CA ILE A 262 -7.62 6.71 -17.77
C ILE A 262 -8.74 7.22 -16.87
N HIS A 263 -8.53 7.08 -15.56
CA HIS A 263 -9.46 7.52 -14.54
C HIS A 263 -8.88 8.64 -13.68
N ILE A 264 -9.75 9.53 -13.21
CA ILE A 264 -9.45 10.48 -12.13
C ILE A 264 -10.41 10.22 -10.97
N THR A 265 -9.84 9.91 -9.81
CA THR A 265 -10.57 9.88 -8.53
C THR A 265 -10.32 11.18 -7.76
N SER A 266 -11.40 11.78 -7.26
CA SER A 266 -11.38 13.00 -6.46
C SER A 266 -12.08 12.79 -5.13
N ASP A 267 -11.37 13.06 -4.03
CA ASP A 267 -11.91 13.17 -2.67
C ASP A 267 -12.03 14.63 -2.24
N ARG A 268 -11.94 15.57 -3.20
CA ARG A 268 -12.16 16.99 -2.90
C ARG A 268 -13.64 17.25 -2.68
N LEU A 269 -13.94 18.20 -1.78
CA LEU A 269 -15.30 18.63 -1.47
C LEU A 269 -15.91 19.53 -2.55
N THR A 270 -15.08 20.10 -3.43
CA THR A 270 -15.50 20.96 -4.54
C THR A 270 -14.86 20.49 -5.83
N ALA A 271 -15.58 20.69 -6.94
CA ALA A 271 -15.04 20.43 -8.27
C ALA A 271 -13.82 21.32 -8.55
N VAL A 272 -12.94 20.85 -9.43
CA VAL A 272 -11.74 21.58 -9.84
C VAL A 272 -11.41 21.28 -11.30
N ASP A 273 -10.97 22.29 -12.04
CA ASP A 273 -10.50 22.10 -13.41
C ASP A 273 -9.01 21.68 -13.42
N GLY A 274 -8.67 20.82 -14.36
CA GLY A 274 -7.32 20.33 -14.56
C GLY A 274 -7.10 19.80 -15.96
N GLU A 275 -5.93 19.20 -16.16
CA GLU A 275 -5.54 18.56 -17.41
C GLU A 275 -4.97 17.18 -17.10
N ALA A 276 -5.55 16.14 -17.70
CA ALA A 276 -4.99 14.80 -17.70
C ALA A 276 -4.17 14.63 -18.98
N SER A 277 -2.92 14.24 -18.84
CA SER A 277 -2.04 13.95 -19.97
C SER A 277 -1.44 12.57 -19.86
N TRP A 278 -1.10 12.01 -21.01
CA TRP A 278 -0.46 10.71 -21.11
C TRP A 278 0.65 10.72 -22.16
N GLN A 279 1.66 9.89 -21.95
CA GLN A 279 2.76 9.70 -22.89
C GLN A 279 3.07 8.21 -23.00
N LEU A 280 2.94 7.68 -24.20
CA LEU A 280 3.36 6.33 -24.54
C LEU A 280 4.83 6.38 -24.98
N MET A 281 5.69 5.70 -24.23
CA MET A 281 7.12 5.67 -24.49
C MET A 281 7.65 4.25 -24.57
N THR A 282 8.75 4.06 -25.30
CA THR A 282 9.52 2.83 -25.18
C THR A 282 10.28 2.78 -23.86
N VAL A 283 10.68 1.59 -23.40
CA VAL A 283 11.60 1.42 -22.25
C VAL A 283 12.97 2.04 -22.51
N ALA A 284 13.32 2.37 -23.76
CA ALA A 284 14.53 3.10 -24.13
C ALA A 284 14.38 4.63 -24.05
N GLY A 285 13.17 5.12 -23.76
CA GLY A 285 12.86 6.54 -23.59
C GLY A 285 12.46 7.27 -24.87
N GLU A 286 12.13 6.54 -25.94
CA GLU A 286 11.58 7.14 -27.17
C GLU A 286 10.09 7.41 -26.99
N LEU A 287 9.65 8.65 -27.25
CA LEU A 287 8.23 9.02 -27.25
C LEU A 287 7.58 8.52 -28.54
N LEU A 288 6.56 7.68 -28.40
CA LEU A 288 5.80 7.14 -29.53
C LEU A 288 4.52 7.92 -29.77
N ASP A 289 3.81 8.23 -28.70
CA ASP A 289 2.55 8.97 -28.77
C ASP A 289 2.28 9.71 -27.46
N HIS A 290 1.41 10.72 -27.51
CA HIS A 290 1.00 11.51 -26.35
C HIS A 290 -0.36 12.16 -26.58
N GLY A 291 -1.05 12.44 -25.48
CA GLY A 291 -2.31 13.16 -25.50
C GLY A 291 -2.52 13.95 -24.22
N HIS A 292 -3.45 14.89 -24.28
CA HIS A 292 -3.94 15.63 -23.13
C HIS A 292 -5.41 15.96 -23.30
N THR A 293 -6.12 15.97 -22.17
CA THR A 293 -7.55 16.26 -22.10
C THR A 293 -7.79 17.23 -20.94
N ALA A 294 -8.33 18.40 -21.25
CA ALA A 294 -8.86 19.31 -20.24
C ALA A 294 -10.09 18.69 -19.58
N VAL A 295 -10.14 18.69 -18.25
CA VAL A 295 -11.17 17.99 -17.46
C VAL A 295 -11.68 18.88 -16.33
N THR A 296 -13.00 18.91 -16.15
CA THR A 296 -13.61 19.36 -14.90
C THR A 296 -13.79 18.15 -14.00
N ILE A 297 -13.04 18.11 -12.91
CA ILE A 297 -13.01 16.98 -11.98
C ILE A 297 -14.10 17.20 -10.92
N PRO A 298 -15.15 16.36 -10.86
CA PRO A 298 -16.20 16.50 -9.86
C PRO A 298 -15.69 16.26 -8.43
N ALA A 299 -16.46 16.74 -7.45
CA ALA A 299 -16.23 16.48 -6.03
C ALA A 299 -16.60 15.04 -5.67
N ASN A 300 -15.82 14.38 -4.80
CA ASN A 300 -16.11 13.07 -4.22
C ASN A 300 -16.58 12.00 -5.24
N GLN A 301 -15.86 11.85 -6.34
CA GLN A 301 -16.25 10.97 -7.43
C GLN A 301 -15.04 10.47 -8.25
N ASN A 302 -15.19 9.26 -8.81
CA ASN A 302 -14.34 8.75 -9.88
C ASN A 302 -14.96 9.03 -11.26
N SER A 303 -14.13 9.47 -12.21
CA SER A 303 -14.52 9.73 -13.60
C SER A 303 -13.61 8.99 -14.57
N LEU A 304 -14.19 8.29 -15.53
CA LEU A 304 -13.46 7.83 -16.73
C LEU A 304 -13.25 9.05 -17.63
N VAL A 305 -11.99 9.38 -17.93
CA VAL A 305 -11.62 10.52 -18.78
C VAL A 305 -11.55 10.11 -20.24
N GLU A 306 -10.81 9.03 -20.52
CA GLU A 306 -10.53 8.57 -21.87
C GLU A 306 -10.23 7.06 -21.84
N THR A 307 -10.50 6.36 -22.95
CA THR A 307 -10.04 4.99 -23.17
C THR A 307 -9.08 4.99 -24.35
N LEU A 308 -7.81 4.69 -24.09
CA LEU A 308 -6.78 4.57 -25.11
C LEU A 308 -6.85 3.21 -25.80
N LEU A 309 -6.72 3.23 -27.12
CA LEU A 309 -6.60 2.05 -27.98
C LEU A 309 -5.13 1.86 -28.35
N LEU A 310 -4.47 0.88 -27.76
CA LEU A 310 -3.02 0.68 -27.87
C LEU A 310 -2.65 -0.63 -28.59
N GLN A 311 -3.59 -1.25 -29.29
CA GLN A 311 -3.40 -2.54 -29.98
C GLN A 311 -2.28 -2.47 -31.02
N GLU A 312 -2.25 -1.40 -31.81
CA GLU A 312 -1.23 -1.21 -32.85
C GLU A 312 0.16 -1.05 -32.25
N ALA A 313 0.32 -0.17 -31.26
CA ALA A 313 1.58 0.02 -30.56
C ALA A 313 2.05 -1.27 -29.86
N LEU A 314 1.12 -2.01 -29.22
CA LEU A 314 1.42 -3.30 -28.59
C LEU A 314 1.84 -4.36 -29.61
N ALA A 315 1.24 -4.38 -30.80
CA ALA A 315 1.61 -5.30 -31.88
C ALA A 315 2.99 -4.96 -32.47
N GLU A 316 3.28 -3.68 -32.65
CA GLU A 316 4.55 -3.20 -33.25
C GLU A 316 5.73 -3.32 -32.28
N HIS A 317 5.61 -2.77 -31.07
CA HIS A 317 6.71 -2.69 -30.12
C HIS A 317 6.71 -3.83 -29.10
N GLY A 318 5.57 -4.48 -28.85
CA GLY A 318 5.44 -5.53 -27.85
C GLY A 318 5.34 -5.02 -26.41
N PRO A 319 4.65 -5.75 -25.51
CA PRO A 319 4.33 -5.28 -24.16
C PRO A 319 5.54 -5.11 -23.23
N ARG A 320 6.68 -5.74 -23.57
CA ARG A 320 7.92 -5.71 -22.77
C ARG A 320 8.76 -4.45 -22.97
N ARG A 321 8.44 -3.67 -24.01
CA ARG A 321 9.20 -2.50 -24.44
C ARG A 321 8.41 -1.20 -24.35
N LEU A 322 7.21 -1.22 -23.78
CA LEU A 322 6.33 -0.06 -23.68
C LEU A 322 6.02 0.32 -22.24
N LEU A 323 5.88 1.62 -22.01
CA LEU A 323 5.49 2.26 -20.75
C LEU A 323 4.50 3.38 -21.07
N LEU A 324 3.39 3.46 -20.33
CA LEU A 324 2.43 4.55 -20.45
C LEU A 324 2.46 5.39 -19.17
N TRP A 325 2.93 6.62 -19.31
CA TRP A 325 3.04 7.60 -18.23
C TRP A 325 1.78 8.44 -18.20
N LEU A 326 1.21 8.64 -17.00
CA LEU A 326 0.02 9.43 -16.76
C LEU A 326 0.35 10.58 -15.83
N THR A 327 -0.14 11.77 -16.15
CA THR A 327 0.06 12.98 -15.35
C THR A 327 -1.26 13.72 -15.21
N LEU A 328 -1.57 14.18 -14.00
CA LEU A 328 -2.67 15.11 -13.74
C LEU A 328 -2.11 16.44 -13.24
N GLN A 329 -2.49 17.50 -13.94
CA GLN A 329 -2.18 18.86 -13.57
C GLN A 329 -3.41 19.66 -13.15
N VAL A 330 -3.25 20.50 -12.13
CA VAL A 330 -4.27 21.48 -11.69
C VAL A 330 -3.54 22.79 -11.44
N ALA A 331 -4.05 23.89 -12.00
CA ALA A 331 -3.43 25.21 -11.91
C ALA A 331 -1.93 25.21 -12.29
N GLY A 332 -1.56 24.44 -13.32
CA GLY A 332 -0.19 24.36 -13.85
C GLY A 332 0.81 23.57 -12.98
N GLN A 333 0.36 22.92 -11.90
CA GLN A 333 1.19 22.06 -11.06
C GLN A 333 0.84 20.60 -11.30
N THR A 334 1.82 19.71 -11.27
CA THR A 334 1.58 18.25 -11.28
C THR A 334 1.15 17.81 -9.88
N ILE A 335 -0.05 17.22 -9.78
CA ILE A 335 -0.66 16.83 -8.50
C ILE A 335 -0.65 15.32 -8.30
N SER A 336 -0.67 14.56 -9.40
CA SER A 336 -0.66 13.10 -9.39
C SER A 336 0.01 12.59 -10.65
N THR A 337 0.80 11.52 -10.52
CA THR A 337 1.37 10.79 -11.63
C THR A 337 1.14 9.30 -11.44
N ASN A 338 1.08 8.56 -12.55
CA ASN A 338 0.94 7.11 -12.52
C ASN A 338 1.67 6.48 -13.70
N LEU A 339 1.95 5.18 -13.59
CA LEU A 339 2.63 4.42 -14.61
C LEU A 339 1.89 3.11 -14.85
N VAL A 340 1.59 2.85 -16.12
CA VAL A 340 0.99 1.59 -16.57
C VAL A 340 2.05 0.77 -17.29
N HIS A 341 2.15 -0.50 -16.91
CA HIS A 341 2.99 -1.49 -17.57
C HIS A 341 2.11 -2.46 -18.37
N PHE A 342 2.62 -2.93 -19.50
CA PHE A 342 1.94 -3.94 -20.33
C PHE A 342 2.49 -5.35 -20.13
N ALA A 343 3.57 -5.48 -19.36
CA ALA A 343 4.14 -6.74 -18.90
C ALA A 343 4.56 -6.61 -17.43
N ARG A 344 4.67 -7.74 -16.73
CA ARG A 344 5.23 -7.74 -15.37
C ARG A 344 6.66 -7.16 -15.39
N PRO A 345 7.09 -6.43 -14.34
CA PRO A 345 8.39 -5.77 -14.30
C PRO A 345 9.58 -6.69 -14.61
N LYS A 346 9.53 -7.98 -14.19
CA LYS A 346 10.57 -8.97 -14.52
C LYS A 346 10.81 -9.19 -16.02
N HIS A 347 9.80 -8.94 -16.84
CA HIS A 347 9.85 -9.13 -18.29
C HIS A 347 10.21 -7.86 -19.05
N LEU A 348 10.14 -6.68 -18.42
CA LEU A 348 10.49 -5.42 -19.07
C LEU A 348 11.97 -5.44 -19.49
N GLU A 349 12.24 -4.88 -20.67
CA GLU A 349 13.58 -4.74 -21.24
C GLU A 349 14.21 -3.41 -20.82
N LEU A 350 14.22 -3.14 -19.51
CA LEU A 350 14.72 -1.89 -18.95
C LEU A 350 16.24 -1.76 -19.22
N PRO A 351 16.70 -0.69 -19.89
CA PRO A 351 18.12 -0.38 -20.00
C PRO A 351 18.63 0.20 -18.66
N ASN A 352 19.96 0.37 -18.56
CA ASN A 352 20.54 1.09 -17.42
C ASN A 352 20.00 2.54 -17.42
N PRO A 353 19.33 2.99 -16.34
CA PRO A 353 18.80 4.35 -16.23
C PRO A 353 19.86 5.45 -16.17
N GLN A 354 21.12 5.08 -15.90
CA GLN A 354 22.24 6.01 -15.69
C GLN A 354 21.85 7.08 -14.66
N LEU A 355 21.44 6.64 -13.47
CA LEU A 355 21.00 7.54 -12.41
C LEU A 355 22.15 8.41 -11.92
N GLU A 356 21.88 9.70 -11.80
CA GLU A 356 22.75 10.66 -11.16
C GLU A 356 22.07 11.20 -9.90
N MET A 357 22.86 11.45 -8.86
CA MET A 357 22.41 12.10 -7.63
C MET A 357 23.38 13.22 -7.31
N GLN A 358 22.86 14.45 -7.28
CA GLN A 358 23.55 15.60 -6.76
C GLN A 358 23.02 15.91 -5.37
N MET A 359 23.90 16.34 -4.47
CA MET A 359 23.56 16.63 -3.08
C MET A 359 24.01 18.04 -2.73
N VAL A 360 23.10 18.83 -2.17
CA VAL A 360 23.36 20.16 -1.63
C VAL A 360 23.03 20.15 -0.14
N GLU A 361 24.02 20.42 0.70
CA GLU A 361 23.81 20.56 2.14
C GLU A 361 23.08 21.85 2.49
N GLU A 362 22.07 21.74 3.35
CA GLU A 362 21.31 22.87 3.88
C GLU A 362 21.58 23.11 5.37
N GLY A 363 22.45 22.30 5.99
CA GLY A 363 22.78 22.33 7.42
C GLY A 363 21.82 21.51 8.29
N HIS A 364 22.16 21.35 9.57
CA HIS A 364 21.32 20.65 10.58
C HIS A 364 20.86 19.23 10.18
N GLY A 365 21.74 18.47 9.51
CA GLY A 365 21.43 17.13 9.02
C GLY A 365 20.36 17.11 7.93
N ARG A 366 20.19 18.20 7.18
CA ARG A 366 19.29 18.31 6.03
C ARG A 366 20.09 18.46 4.73
N VAL A 367 19.69 17.72 3.72
CA VAL A 367 20.21 17.84 2.34
C VAL A 367 19.08 17.90 1.34
N GLN A 368 19.31 18.66 0.28
CA GLN A 368 18.51 18.62 -0.93
C GLN A 368 19.21 17.71 -1.95
N LEU A 369 18.51 16.67 -2.38
CA LEU A 369 18.96 15.75 -3.41
C LEU A 369 18.30 16.10 -4.73
N THR A 370 19.07 16.14 -5.79
CA THR A 370 18.59 16.27 -7.16
C THR A 370 18.95 14.98 -7.89
N LEU A 371 17.93 14.16 -8.14
CA LEU A 371 18.05 12.91 -8.88
C LEU A 371 17.78 13.17 -10.36
N THR A 372 18.59 12.59 -11.24
CA THR A 372 18.37 12.64 -12.70
C THR A 372 18.42 11.22 -13.26
N ALA A 373 17.48 10.89 -14.15
CA ALA A 373 17.46 9.63 -14.87
C ALA A 373 17.57 9.88 -16.38
N HIS A 374 18.56 9.29 -17.07
CA HIS A 374 18.73 9.48 -18.52
C HIS A 374 17.88 8.51 -19.36
N LYS A 375 17.44 7.40 -18.76
CA LYS A 375 16.46 6.45 -19.32
C LYS A 375 15.35 6.20 -18.30
N PRO A 376 14.20 5.62 -18.70
CA PRO A 376 13.12 5.27 -17.77
C PRO A 376 13.64 4.51 -16.56
N ALA A 377 13.37 5.03 -15.36
CA ALA A 377 13.81 4.43 -14.11
C ALA A 377 12.61 4.10 -13.23
N LEU A 378 12.41 2.82 -12.92
CA LEU A 378 11.26 2.36 -12.15
C LEU A 378 11.63 2.14 -10.70
N PHE A 379 10.76 2.60 -9.79
CA PHE A 379 10.97 2.52 -8.35
C PHE A 379 12.36 3.03 -7.99
N VAL A 380 12.69 4.27 -8.34
CA VAL A 380 13.91 4.95 -7.90
C VAL A 380 13.80 5.21 -6.41
N TRP A 381 14.75 4.70 -5.63
CA TRP A 381 14.86 5.04 -4.21
C TRP A 381 16.24 5.50 -3.82
N VAL A 382 16.27 6.33 -2.78
CA VAL A 382 17.47 6.68 -2.03
C VAL A 382 17.42 5.93 -0.70
N GLU A 383 18.52 5.27 -0.36
CA GLU A 383 18.71 4.69 0.97
C GLU A 383 19.87 5.39 1.68
N SER A 384 19.74 5.49 3.00
CA SER A 384 20.82 5.95 3.87
C SER A 384 21.62 4.75 4.37
N LEU A 385 22.94 4.85 4.33
CA LEU A 385 23.85 3.83 4.84
C LEU A 385 24.33 4.14 6.25
N THR A 386 24.26 5.40 6.68
CA THR A 386 24.90 5.87 7.92
C THR A 386 23.88 6.31 8.99
N ALA A 387 22.78 6.95 8.61
CA ALA A 387 21.83 7.54 9.55
C ALA A 387 20.38 7.11 9.30
N ASP A 388 19.51 7.36 10.28
CA ASP A 388 18.07 7.24 10.11
C ASP A 388 17.53 8.52 9.48
N VAL A 389 16.83 8.39 8.36
CA VAL A 389 16.50 9.52 7.48
C VAL A 389 15.02 9.53 7.13
N ARG A 390 14.42 10.72 7.15
CA ARG A 390 13.12 10.96 6.53
C ARG A 390 13.32 11.63 5.18
N PHE A 391 12.83 10.96 4.13
CA PHE A 391 12.81 11.48 2.78
C PHE A 391 11.45 12.13 2.50
N SER A 392 11.44 13.27 1.80
CA SER A 392 10.20 13.94 1.37
C SER A 392 9.37 13.13 0.37
N ASP A 393 10.04 12.29 -0.42
CA ASP A 393 9.48 11.29 -1.34
C ASP A 393 10.52 10.19 -1.57
N ASN A 394 10.10 9.01 -1.99
CA ASN A 394 10.98 7.86 -2.29
C ASN A 394 10.22 6.81 -3.13
N PHE A 395 10.92 5.83 -3.71
CA PHE A 395 10.32 4.75 -4.52
C PHE A 395 9.46 5.24 -5.71
N CYS A 396 9.92 6.27 -6.40
CA CYS A 396 9.17 6.93 -7.48
C CYS A 396 9.56 6.41 -8.87
N HIS A 397 8.70 6.59 -9.87
CA HIS A 397 9.08 6.37 -11.27
C HIS A 397 9.59 7.68 -11.88
N MET A 398 10.64 7.60 -12.71
CA MET A 398 11.22 8.75 -13.40
C MET A 398 11.25 8.52 -14.91
N GLN A 399 10.77 9.52 -15.64
CA GLN A 399 10.84 9.60 -17.10
C GLN A 399 12.28 9.83 -17.59
N PRO A 400 12.59 9.55 -18.87
CA PRO A 400 13.89 9.90 -19.44
C PRO A 400 14.12 11.42 -19.39
N GLY A 401 15.27 11.83 -18.87
CA GLY A 401 15.63 13.24 -18.69
C GLY A 401 14.92 13.93 -17.52
N GLU A 402 14.08 13.23 -16.75
CA GLU A 402 13.42 13.81 -15.59
C GLU A 402 14.44 14.10 -14.49
N THR A 403 14.30 15.29 -13.90
CA THR A 403 14.99 15.66 -12.66
C THR A 403 13.97 15.74 -11.53
N ARG A 404 14.28 15.10 -10.40
CA ARG A 404 13.43 15.11 -9.20
C ARG A 404 14.21 15.58 -7.99
N THR A 405 13.62 16.51 -7.26
CA THR A 405 14.17 17.00 -5.99
C THR A 405 13.57 16.24 -4.82
N ILE A 406 14.43 15.71 -3.93
CA ILE A 406 14.05 15.04 -2.69
C ILE A 406 14.81 15.68 -1.53
N THR A 407 14.11 16.18 -0.53
CA THR A 407 14.73 16.53 0.76
C THR A 407 14.96 15.26 1.57
N ALA A 408 16.15 15.12 2.15
CA ALA A 408 16.49 14.11 3.15
C ALA A 408 16.87 14.79 4.47
N GLN A 409 16.24 14.35 5.57
CA GLN A 409 16.46 14.86 6.92
C GLN A 409 16.90 13.73 7.83
N SER A 410 18.12 13.81 8.39
CA SER A 410 18.55 12.91 9.46
C SER A 410 17.72 13.15 10.71
N THR A 411 17.20 12.09 11.33
CA THR A 411 16.34 12.19 12.52
C THR A 411 17.10 12.65 13.77
N ASP A 412 18.42 12.41 13.80
CA ASP A 412 19.34 12.79 14.87
C ASP A 412 20.27 13.95 14.48
N GLN A 413 20.02 14.59 13.33
CA GLN A 413 20.84 15.66 12.74
C GLN A 413 22.27 15.25 12.36
N THR A 414 22.56 13.94 12.26
CA THR A 414 23.82 13.45 11.70
C THR A 414 24.07 14.05 10.30
N PRO A 415 25.23 14.67 10.05
CA PRO A 415 25.59 15.19 8.73
C PRO A 415 25.72 14.09 7.69
N PHE A 416 25.35 14.41 6.45
CA PHE A 416 25.58 13.52 5.31
C PHE A 416 27.01 13.71 4.78
N THR A 417 27.70 12.61 4.54
CA THR A 417 29.03 12.60 3.90
C THR A 417 28.96 11.95 2.52
N SER A 418 30.03 12.08 1.73
CA SER A 418 30.12 11.34 0.47
C SER A 418 29.97 9.83 0.73
N GLY A 419 29.05 9.18 0.00
CA GLY A 419 28.74 7.77 0.18
C GLY A 419 27.78 7.44 1.34
N SER A 420 27.27 8.44 2.08
CA SER A 420 26.25 8.21 3.11
C SER A 420 24.88 7.83 2.54
N LEU A 421 24.62 8.21 1.30
CA LEU A 421 23.40 7.94 0.56
C LEU A 421 23.71 7.16 -0.71
N ARG A 422 22.83 6.23 -1.07
CA ARG A 422 22.91 5.46 -2.31
C ARG A 422 21.58 5.58 -3.05
N VAL A 423 21.63 5.89 -4.33
CA VAL A 423 20.46 5.88 -5.23
C VAL A 423 20.44 4.58 -6.02
N GLN A 424 19.28 3.95 -6.09
CA GLN A 424 19.06 2.72 -6.84
C GLN A 424 17.70 2.75 -7.54
N SER A 425 17.45 1.75 -8.37
CA SER A 425 16.16 1.50 -9.01
C SER A 425 15.99 0.01 -9.25
N LEU A 426 14.81 -0.40 -9.72
CA LEU A 426 14.55 -1.79 -10.08
C LEU A 426 15.61 -2.39 -11.01
N PHE A 427 16.15 -1.62 -11.96
CA PHE A 427 17.19 -2.10 -12.88
C PHE A 427 18.39 -2.70 -12.13
N HIS A 428 18.82 -2.03 -11.06
CA HIS A 428 20.02 -2.36 -10.29
C HIS A 428 19.87 -3.60 -9.40
N THR A 429 18.64 -4.07 -9.14
CA THR A 429 18.43 -5.16 -8.16
C THR A 429 18.85 -6.53 -8.67
N TYR A 430 18.92 -6.69 -10.00
CA TYR A 430 19.21 -7.94 -10.68
C TYR A 430 20.42 -7.84 -11.62
N GLN A 431 21.20 -6.76 -11.55
CA GLN A 431 22.52 -6.72 -12.20
C GLN A 431 23.56 -7.34 -11.28
N ASP A 432 24.51 -8.04 -11.87
CA ASP A 432 25.75 -8.39 -11.17
C ASP A 432 26.53 -7.11 -10.88
N SER A 433 27.06 -7.00 -9.67
CA SER A 433 27.96 -5.91 -9.31
C SER A 433 29.28 -6.15 -10.02
N ASN A 434 29.49 -5.53 -11.19
CA ASN A 434 30.80 -5.47 -11.83
C ASN A 434 31.71 -4.47 -11.14
#